data_AF-A0A086LCA9-F1
#
_entry.id   AF-A0A086LCA9-F1
#
_cell.length_a   1.000
_cell.length_b   1.000
_cell.length_c   1.000
_cell.angle_alpha   90.00
_cell.angle_beta   90.00
_cell.angle_gamma   90.00
#
_symmetry.space_group_name_H-M   'P 1'
#
loop_
_entity.id
_entity.type
_entity.pdbx_description
1 polymer ?
#
loop_
_entity_poly.entity_id
_entity_poly.type
_entity_poly.pdbx_seq_one_letter_code
_entity_poly.pdbx_strand_id
1 'polypeptide(L)'
;MFFVVEQWHNVALRPAQLGRRYTQYVETLLRQQVEGKCLHNLGYIICVIRIVHMEAGRVQDGTGMVIVAARYQAIAFKPFKDE
;
A
#
# COMPACT_ATOMS: atom_id res chain seq x y z
N MET A 1 13.27 5.80 15.84
CA MET A 1 13.81 6.69 14.79
C MET A 1 12.96 6.53 13.55
N PHE A 2 13.03 7.46 12.59
CA PHE A 2 12.28 7.38 11.34
C PHE A 2 13.14 6.80 10.21
N PHE A 3 12.57 5.88 9.43
CA PHE A 3 13.24 5.21 8.32
C PHE A 3 12.39 5.29 7.06
N VAL A 4 13.04 5.42 5.90
CA VAL A 4 12.37 5.21 4.61
C VAL A 4 12.36 3.72 4.33
N VAL A 5 11.18 3.15 4.18
CA VAL A 5 10.97 1.73 3.88
C VAL A 5 10.26 1.56 2.54
N GLU A 6 10.52 0.46 1.87
CA GLU A 6 9.85 0.09 0.62
C GLU A 6 9.20 -1.28 0.78
N GLN A 7 7.92 -1.39 0.43
CA GLN A 7 7.18 -2.64 0.57
C GLN A 7 6.12 -2.82 -0.54
N TRP A 8 5.82 -4.08 -0.84
CA TRP A 8 4.70 -4.49 -1.67
C TRP A 8 3.42 -4.64 -0.85
N HIS A 9 2.32 -4.13 -1.38
CA HIS A 9 1.00 -4.29 -0.77
C HIS A 9 -0.05 -4.59 -1.85
N ASN A 10 -0.96 -5.51 -1.53
CA ASN A 10 -2.05 -5.90 -2.41
C ASN A 10 -3.29 -5.06 -2.11
N VAL A 11 -3.77 -4.33 -3.10
CA VAL A 11 -4.98 -3.52 -3.03
C VAL A 11 -6.11 -4.22 -3.77
N ALA A 12 -7.23 -4.45 -3.09
CA ALA A 12 -8.45 -4.97 -3.71
C ALA A 12 -9.36 -3.83 -4.17
N LEU A 13 -9.79 -3.87 -5.42
CA LEU A 13 -10.71 -2.91 -6.03
C LEU A 13 -11.99 -3.60 -6.49
N ARG A 14 -13.11 -2.86 -6.40
CA ARG A 14 -14.38 -3.27 -6.98
C ARG A 14 -14.38 -3.00 -8.49
N PRO A 15 -15.06 -3.81 -9.32
CA PRO A 15 -15.17 -3.57 -10.76
C PRO A 15 -15.60 -2.15 -11.15
N ALA A 16 -16.50 -1.54 -10.37
CA ALA A 16 -16.96 -0.16 -10.59
C ALA A 16 -15.86 0.90 -10.50
N GLN A 17 -14.71 0.59 -9.90
CA GLN A 17 -13.58 1.51 -9.71
C GLN A 17 -12.53 1.42 -10.83
N LEU A 18 -12.69 0.51 -11.80
CA LEU A 18 -11.75 0.26 -12.90
C LEU A 18 -11.84 1.29 -14.05
N GLY A 19 -12.56 2.40 -13.85
CA GLY A 19 -12.71 3.46 -14.83
C GLY A 19 -11.51 4.42 -14.90
N ARG A 20 -11.74 5.64 -15.44
CA ARG A 20 -10.71 6.67 -15.66
C ARG A 20 -9.89 7.07 -14.42
N ARG A 21 -10.40 6.80 -13.21
CA ARG A 21 -9.75 7.12 -11.93
C ARG A 21 -9.10 5.90 -11.25
N TYR A 22 -8.88 4.82 -12.00
CA TYR A 22 -8.32 3.57 -11.49
C TYR A 22 -7.06 3.79 -10.62
N THR A 23 -6.05 4.46 -11.15
CA THR A 23 -4.78 4.71 -10.43
C THR A 23 -4.99 5.49 -9.13
N GLN A 24 -5.89 6.48 -9.14
CA GLN A 24 -6.21 7.28 -7.96
C GLN A 24 -6.90 6.46 -6.87
N TYR A 25 -7.79 5.53 -7.27
CA TYR A 25 -8.40 4.59 -6.33
C TYR A 25 -7.39 3.63 -5.72
N VAL A 26 -6.48 3.08 -6.53
CA VAL A 26 -5.40 2.21 -6.03
C VAL A 26 -4.56 2.96 -4.99
N GLU A 27 -4.13 4.18 -5.30
CA GLU A 27 -3.31 4.98 -4.40
C GLU A 27 -4.03 5.33 -3.10
N THR A 28 -5.28 5.79 -3.21
CA THR A 28 -6.07 6.19 -2.04
C THR A 28 -6.31 5.00 -1.11
N LEU A 29 -6.68 3.84 -1.67
CA LEU A 29 -6.90 2.62 -0.90
C LEU A 29 -5.60 2.10 -0.27
N LEU A 30 -4.48 2.17 -1.00
CA LEU A 30 -3.17 1.79 -0.46
C LEU A 30 -2.84 2.63 0.77
N ARG A 31 -2.93 3.96 0.66
CA ARG A 31 -2.66 4.89 1.76
C ARG A 31 -3.53 4.59 2.97
N GLN A 32 -4.85 4.47 2.76
CA GLN A 32 -5.80 4.12 3.82
C GLN A 32 -5.51 2.77 4.50
N GLN A 33 -4.93 1.81 3.76
CA GLN A 33 -4.65 0.48 4.28
C GLN A 33 -3.31 0.37 4.99
N VAL A 34 -2.33 1.24 4.74
CA VAL A 34 -0.99 1.12 5.30
C VAL A 34 -0.64 2.24 6.27
N GLU A 35 -1.12 3.47 6.04
CA GLU A 35 -0.85 4.60 6.93
C GLU A 35 -1.52 4.38 8.30
N GLY A 36 -0.78 4.66 9.35
CA GLY A 36 -1.21 4.47 10.73
C GLY A 36 -1.21 3.01 11.21
N LYS A 37 -0.64 2.07 10.45
CA LYS A 37 -0.52 0.66 10.86
C LYS A 37 0.88 0.27 11.30
N CYS A 38 0.95 -0.57 12.32
CA CYS A 38 2.19 -1.21 12.73
C CYS A 38 2.40 -2.50 11.94
N LEU A 39 3.55 -2.59 11.27
CA LEU A 39 3.99 -3.76 10.54
C LEU A 39 5.19 -4.36 11.26
N HIS A 40 5.12 -5.65 11.59
CA HIS A 40 6.11 -6.33 12.44
C HIS A 40 7.58 -6.03 12.08
N ASN A 41 7.93 -6.05 10.78
CA ASN A 41 9.30 -5.88 10.34
C ASN A 41 9.71 -4.41 10.10
N LEU A 42 8.75 -3.54 9.79
CA LEU A 42 9.00 -2.15 9.38
C LEU A 42 8.74 -1.12 10.49
N GLY A 43 7.95 -1.47 11.50
CA GLY A 43 7.48 -0.54 12.53
C GLY A 43 6.16 0.13 12.16
N TYR A 44 5.91 1.29 12.75
CA TYR A 44 4.69 2.05 12.56
C TYR A 44 4.77 2.94 11.33
N ILE A 45 3.93 2.68 10.31
CA ILE A 45 3.91 3.48 9.08
C ILE A 45 3.20 4.80 9.34
N ILE A 46 3.92 5.91 9.15
CA ILE A 46 3.39 7.26 9.39
C ILE A 46 2.73 7.79 8.13
N CYS A 47 3.44 7.76 7.01
CA CYS A 47 2.98 8.37 5.77
C CYS A 47 3.64 7.68 4.57
N VAL A 48 2.87 7.45 3.51
CA VAL A 48 3.38 6.99 2.22
C VAL A 48 3.96 8.18 1.46
N ILE A 49 5.22 8.08 1.06
CA ILE A 49 5.91 9.11 0.28
C ILE A 49 5.43 9.07 -1.17
N ARG A 50 5.48 7.88 -1.78
CA ARG A 50 5.10 7.67 -3.18
C ARG A 50 4.86 6.19 -3.49
N ILE A 51 4.13 5.95 -4.57
CA ILE A 51 4.05 4.63 -5.21
C ILE A 51 5.21 4.52 -6.21
N VAL A 52 6.00 3.46 -6.08
CA VAL A 52 7.17 3.18 -6.91
C VAL A 52 6.79 2.36 -8.14
N HIS A 53 5.89 1.39 -7.97
CA HIS A 53 5.47 0.49 -9.04
C HIS A 53 4.05 -0.02 -8.80
N MET A 54 3.31 -0.28 -9.88
CA MET A 54 1.98 -0.88 -9.83
C MET A 54 1.92 -1.97 -10.90
N GLU A 55 1.60 -3.20 -10.49
CA GLU A 55 1.41 -4.32 -11.40
C GLU A 55 0.03 -4.29 -12.07
N ALA A 56 -0.13 -5.08 -13.13
CA ALA A 56 -1.42 -5.31 -13.75
C ALA A 56 -2.37 -6.00 -12.75
N GLY A 57 -3.59 -5.48 -12.63
CA GLY A 57 -4.61 -6.04 -11.76
C GLY A 57 -5.05 -7.43 -12.23
N ARG A 58 -5.25 -8.35 -11.29
CA ARG A 58 -5.77 -9.70 -11.54
C ARG A 58 -7.13 -9.87 -10.91
N VAL A 59 -8.06 -10.48 -11.63
CA VAL A 59 -9.39 -10.78 -11.09
C VAL A 59 -9.28 -11.93 -10.09
N GLN A 60 -9.88 -11.76 -8.92
CA GLN A 60 -10.01 -12.79 -7.91
C GLN A 60 -11.23 -13.66 -8.21
N ASP A 61 -11.01 -14.97 -8.27
CA ASP A 61 -12.08 -15.94 -8.47
C ASP A 61 -13.09 -15.91 -7.31
N GLY A 62 -14.38 -16.06 -7.63
CA GLY A 62 -15.48 -16.08 -6.67
C GLY A 62 -16.00 -14.70 -6.26
N THR A 63 -15.13 -13.71 -6.03
CA THR A 63 -15.56 -12.36 -5.61
C THR A 63 -15.69 -11.38 -6.78
N GLY A 64 -14.96 -11.61 -7.88
CA GLY A 64 -14.88 -10.68 -9.00
C GLY A 64 -14.12 -9.38 -8.68
N MET A 65 -13.47 -9.29 -7.51
CA MET A 65 -12.61 -8.14 -7.19
C MET A 65 -11.33 -8.16 -8.02
N VAL A 66 -10.74 -7.00 -8.25
CA VAL A 66 -9.43 -6.89 -8.91
C VAL A 66 -8.37 -6.62 -7.85
N ILE A 67 -7.38 -7.51 -7.76
CA ILE A 67 -6.23 -7.37 -6.87
C ILE A 67 -5.07 -6.76 -7.65
N VAL A 68 -4.50 -5.69 -7.10
CA VAL A 68 -3.40 -4.93 -7.69
C VAL A 68 -2.25 -4.92 -6.70
N ALA A 69 -1.11 -5.49 -7.08
CA ALA A 69 0.11 -5.39 -6.30
C ALA A 69 0.79 -4.05 -6.57
N ALA A 70 1.01 -3.25 -5.53
CA ALA A 70 1.68 -1.96 -5.64
C ALA A 70 2.87 -1.90 -4.67
N ARG A 71 4.01 -1.44 -5.18
CA ARG A 71 5.21 -1.17 -4.40
C ARG A 71 5.20 0.29 -4.00
N TYR A 72 5.33 0.57 -2.71
CA TYR A 72 5.32 1.93 -2.18
C TYR A 72 6.52 2.20 -1.29
N GLN A 73 6.89 3.47 -1.19
CA GLN A 73 7.86 3.98 -0.22
C GLN A 73 7.13 4.76 0.87
N ALA A 74 7.49 4.53 2.13
CA ALA A 74 6.88 5.18 3.28
C ALA A 74 7.89 5.53 4.35
N ILE A 75 7.51 6.46 5.22
CA ILE A 75 8.23 6.75 6.45
C ILE A 75 7.66 5.85 7.55
N ALA A 76 8.53 5.04 8.15
CA ALA A 76 8.19 4.18 9.28
C ALA A 76 8.93 4.62 10.54
N PHE A 77 8.21 4.66 11.66
CA PHE A 77 8.81 4.79 12.98
C PHE A 77 9.12 3.40 13.54
N LYS A 78 10.40 3.17 13.81
CA LYS A 78 10.88 1.94 14.44
C LYS A 78 11.92 2.31 15.50
N PRO A 79 11.68 2.03 16.79
CA PRO A 79 12.70 2.22 17.80
C PRO A 79 13.82 1.19 17.62
N PHE A 80 15.04 1.58 17.94
CA PHE A 80 16.19 0.68 18.02
C PHE A 80 16.83 0.76 19.40
N LYS A 81 17.65 -0.23 19.74
CA LYS A 81 18.30 -0.29 21.06
C LYS A 81 19.25 0.90 21.20
N ASP A 82 19.17 1.58 22.33
CA ASP A 82 20.00 2.75 22.68
C ASP A 82 19.74 3.99 21.80
N GLU A 83 18.49 4.16 21.36
CA GLU A 83 18.01 5.40 20.72
C GLU A 83 17.98 6.61 21.68
#